data_AF-A0A1U7NCM0-F1
#
_entry.id   AF-A0A1U7NCM0-F1
#
_cell.length_a   1.000
_cell.length_b   1.000
_cell.length_c   1.000
_cell.angle_alpha   90.00
_cell.angle_beta   90.00
_cell.angle_gamma   90.00
#
_symmetry.space_group_name_H-M   'P 1'
#
loop_
_entity.id
_entity.type
_entity.pdbx_description
1 polymer ?
#
loop_
_entity_poly.entity_id
_entity_poly.type
_entity_poly.pdbx_seq_one_letter_code
_entity_poly.pdbx_strand_id
1 'polypeptide(L)'
;MNPNRHEWLVQVLNQNGFSMADLAGQTGLQLSVIEEAAKSDTAKSEVWNIILDTVNDYPSIRTPGADILDDLNNDIQKYGENALCIVYYGVNQNLLGFCEYQCMDDLQMHGAQVDVEYLSALRMSLAEALELFTKQNYTLQVVQS
;
A
#
# COMPACT_ATOMS: atom_id res chain seq x y z
N MET A 1 -22.80 5.83 -6.88
CA MET A 1 -22.87 4.76 -7.90
C MET A 1 -21.92 3.68 -7.44
N ASN A 2 -22.38 2.43 -7.34
CA ASN A 2 -21.45 1.32 -7.10
C ASN A 2 -20.59 1.17 -8.36
N PRO A 3 -19.25 1.22 -8.27
CA PRO A 3 -18.41 0.93 -9.43
C PRO A 3 -18.75 -0.46 -9.95
N ASN A 4 -18.82 -0.62 -11.28
CA ASN A 4 -19.02 -1.96 -11.82
C ASN A 4 -17.79 -2.82 -11.44
N ARG A 5 -17.94 -4.15 -11.36
CA ARG A 5 -16.88 -5.04 -10.87
C ARG A 5 -15.55 -4.92 -11.62
N HIS A 6 -15.60 -4.57 -12.90
CA HIS A 6 -14.41 -4.30 -13.69
C HIS A 6 -13.71 -3.02 -13.25
N GLU A 7 -14.45 -1.93 -13.03
CA GLU A 7 -13.88 -0.68 -12.49
C GLU A 7 -13.28 -0.90 -11.10
N TRP A 8 -13.98 -1.64 -10.23
CA TRP A 8 -13.48 -2.01 -8.91
C TRP A 8 -12.20 -2.84 -9.00
N LEU A 9 -12.18 -3.87 -9.85
CA LEU A 9 -11.02 -4.74 -10.01
C LEU A 9 -9.81 -3.96 -10.55
N VAL A 10 -10.02 -3.10 -11.54
CA VAL A 10 -8.98 -2.22 -12.08
C VAL A 10 -8.47 -1.27 -11.00
N GLN A 11 -9.35 -0.70 -10.17
CA GLN A 11 -8.94 0.14 -9.04
C GLN A 11 -8.10 -0.63 -8.01
N VAL A 12 -8.55 -1.81 -7.59
CA VAL A 12 -7.80 -2.65 -6.63
C VAL A 12 -6.44 -3.04 -7.21
N LEU A 13 -6.38 -3.47 -8.46
CA LEU A 13 -5.11 -3.82 -9.11
C LEU A 13 -4.17 -2.62 -9.17
N ASN A 14 -4.67 -1.45 -9.62
CA ASN A 14 -3.87 -0.23 -9.67
C ASN A 14 -3.39 0.22 -8.28
N GLN A 15 -4.23 0.11 -7.25
CA GLN A 15 -3.87 0.44 -5.85
C GLN A 15 -2.77 -0.49 -5.30
N ASN A 16 -2.66 -1.70 -5.83
CA ASN A 16 -1.64 -2.68 -5.44
C ASN A 16 -0.49 -2.78 -6.46
N GLY A 17 -0.53 -1.95 -7.50
CA GLY A 17 0.51 -1.86 -8.53
C GLY A 17 0.57 -3.00 -9.52
N PHE A 18 -0.53 -3.72 -9.66
CA PHE A 18 -0.72 -4.77 -10.63
C PHE A 18 -1.55 -4.29 -11.80
N SER A 19 -1.34 -4.90 -12.96
CA SER A 19 -2.22 -4.83 -14.11
C SER A 19 -3.11 -6.06 -14.19
N MET A 20 -4.12 -6.03 -15.06
CA MET A 20 -4.92 -7.22 -15.36
C MET A 20 -4.07 -8.38 -15.95
N ALA A 21 -2.96 -8.06 -16.61
CA ALA A 21 -2.03 -9.05 -17.13
C ALA A 21 -1.21 -9.71 -16.00
N ASP A 22 -0.87 -8.96 -14.96
CA ASP A 22 -0.20 -9.52 -13.78
C ASP A 22 -1.14 -10.45 -13.01
N LEU A 23 -2.41 -10.05 -12.85
CA LEU A 23 -3.44 -10.90 -12.27
C LEU A 23 -3.64 -12.19 -13.09
N ALA A 24 -3.61 -12.12 -14.42
CA ALA A 24 -3.63 -13.30 -15.29
C ALA A 24 -2.44 -14.23 -15.03
N GLY A 25 -1.23 -13.66 -14.87
CA GLY A 25 -0.03 -14.42 -14.53
C GLY A 25 -0.10 -15.11 -13.17
N GLN A 26 -0.67 -14.45 -12.16
CA GLN A 26 -0.76 -14.96 -10.79
C GLN A 26 -1.85 -16.02 -10.61
N THR A 27 -2.99 -15.82 -11.27
CA THR A 27 -4.13 -16.76 -11.22
C THR A 27 -3.98 -17.94 -12.18
N GLY A 28 -3.10 -17.83 -13.19
CA GLY A 28 -3.01 -18.78 -14.31
C GLY A 28 -4.18 -18.71 -15.28
N LEU A 29 -5.08 -17.73 -15.13
CA LEU A 29 -6.22 -17.51 -16.02
C LEU A 29 -5.81 -16.72 -17.26
N GLN A 30 -6.56 -16.88 -18.35
CA GLN A 30 -6.40 -16.01 -19.51
C GLN A 30 -6.95 -14.61 -19.22
N LEU A 31 -6.28 -13.57 -19.74
CA LEU A 31 -6.72 -12.18 -19.58
C LEU A 31 -8.17 -11.96 -20.04
N SER A 32 -8.56 -12.55 -21.17
CA SER A 32 -9.94 -12.50 -21.69
C SER A 32 -10.97 -13.08 -20.72
N VAL A 33 -10.60 -14.15 -20.01
CA VAL A 33 -11.47 -14.81 -19.02
C VAL A 33 -11.64 -13.93 -17.78
N ILE A 34 -10.59 -13.26 -17.33
CA ILE A 34 -10.66 -12.30 -16.22
C ILE A 34 -11.52 -11.09 -16.62
N GLU A 35 -11.33 -10.54 -17.81
CA GLU A 35 -12.12 -9.42 -18.31
C GLU A 35 -13.60 -9.76 -18.44
N GLU A 36 -13.92 -10.95 -18.96
CA GLU A 36 -15.30 -11.42 -19.08
C GLU A 36 -15.94 -11.62 -17.70
N ALA A 37 -15.21 -12.23 -16.76
CA ALA A 37 -15.68 -12.41 -15.39
C ALA A 37 -15.94 -11.08 -14.67
N ALA A 38 -15.11 -10.07 -14.92
CA ALA A 38 -15.25 -8.73 -14.36
C ALA A 38 -16.42 -7.93 -14.98
N LYS A 39 -16.80 -8.22 -16.23
CA LYS A 39 -17.91 -7.59 -16.96
C LYS A 39 -19.25 -8.30 -16.77
N SER A 40 -19.25 -9.55 -16.31
CA SER A 40 -20.47 -10.32 -16.04
C SER A 40 -21.33 -9.67 -14.96
N ASP A 41 -22.63 -9.94 -14.94
CA ASP A 41 -23.57 -9.56 -13.87
C ASP A 41 -23.70 -10.64 -12.78
N THR A 42 -23.11 -11.83 -13.00
CA THR A 42 -23.10 -12.91 -12.00
C THR A 42 -21.77 -12.97 -11.27
N ALA A 43 -21.80 -12.79 -9.95
CA ALA A 43 -20.61 -12.81 -9.06
C ALA A 43 -20.24 -14.21 -8.55
N LYS A 44 -20.91 -15.26 -9.06
CA LYS A 44 -20.78 -16.64 -8.58
C LYS A 44 -19.96 -17.54 -9.51
N SER A 45 -19.23 -16.98 -10.47
CA SER A 45 -18.34 -17.80 -11.29
C SER A 45 -17.13 -18.19 -10.45
N GLU A 46 -16.71 -19.44 -10.58
CA GLU A 46 -15.47 -19.98 -9.96
C GLU A 46 -14.26 -19.08 -10.27
N VAL A 47 -14.23 -18.52 -11.48
CA VAL A 47 -13.25 -17.52 -11.93
C VAL A 47 -13.24 -16.27 -11.05
N TRP A 48 -14.41 -15.73 -10.66
CA TRP A 48 -14.48 -14.54 -9.82
C TRP A 48 -13.98 -14.83 -8.40
N ASN A 49 -14.22 -16.02 -7.87
CA ASN A 49 -13.69 -16.41 -6.57
C ASN A 49 -12.16 -16.49 -6.59
N ILE A 50 -11.57 -17.08 -7.64
CA ILE A 50 -10.11 -17.13 -7.83
C ILE A 50 -9.51 -15.72 -7.89
N ILE A 51 -10.18 -14.81 -8.62
CA ILE A 51 -9.78 -13.39 -8.66
C ILE A 51 -9.84 -12.78 -7.26
N LEU A 52 -10.95 -12.96 -6.54
CA LEU A 52 -11.14 -12.42 -5.20
C LEU A 52 -10.09 -12.94 -4.21
N ASP A 53 -9.83 -14.25 -4.19
CA ASP A 53 -8.83 -14.84 -3.32
C ASP A 53 -7.44 -14.25 -3.59
N THR A 54 -7.08 -14.11 -4.87
CA THR A 54 -5.78 -13.55 -5.27
C THR A 54 -5.65 -12.07 -4.88
N VAL A 55 -6.68 -11.25 -5.10
CA VAL A 55 -6.60 -9.82 -4.75
C VAL A 55 -6.72 -9.57 -3.24
N ASN A 56 -7.34 -10.47 -2.48
CA ASN A 56 -7.40 -10.39 -1.02
C ASN A 56 -6.04 -10.65 -0.37
N ASP A 57 -5.16 -11.39 -1.06
CA ASP A 57 -3.78 -11.62 -0.61
C ASP A 57 -2.84 -10.45 -0.92
N TYR A 58 -3.31 -9.43 -1.66
CA TYR A 58 -2.49 -8.25 -1.93
C TYR A 58 -2.36 -7.37 -0.68
N PRO A 59 -1.15 -6.91 -0.35
CA PRO A 59 -0.97 -5.98 0.76
C PRO A 59 -1.65 -4.67 0.39
N SER A 60 -2.67 -4.26 1.16
CA SER A 60 -3.27 -2.94 0.97
C SER A 60 -2.19 -1.89 1.26
N ILE A 61 -1.50 -1.38 0.25
CA ILE A 61 -0.53 -0.30 0.41
C ILE A 61 -1.34 0.95 0.76
N ARG A 62 -1.55 1.14 2.07
CA ARG A 62 -2.29 2.28 2.58
C ARG A 62 -1.38 3.50 2.51
N THR A 63 -1.97 4.60 2.12
CA THR A 63 -1.41 5.93 2.34
C THR A 63 -1.03 6.07 3.81
N PRO A 64 0.13 6.65 4.16
CA PRO A 64 0.51 6.86 5.55
C PRO A 64 -0.64 7.53 6.34
N GLY A 65 -0.79 7.14 7.61
CA GLY A 65 -1.78 7.73 8.50
C GLY A 65 -1.62 9.25 8.54
N ALA A 66 -2.74 9.98 8.67
CA ALA A 66 -2.71 11.45 8.71
C ALA A 66 -1.89 11.99 9.90
N ASP A 67 -1.73 11.17 10.93
CA ASP A 67 -1.01 11.39 12.18
C ASP A 67 0.48 11.04 12.13
N ILE A 68 0.98 10.38 11.06
CA ILE A 68 2.37 9.88 11.04
C ILE A 68 3.42 10.99 11.22
N LEU A 69 3.12 12.20 10.75
CA LEU A 69 4.01 13.36 10.90
C LEU A 69 3.99 13.89 12.34
N ASP A 70 2.84 13.85 12.99
CA ASP A 70 2.72 14.24 14.40
C ASP A 70 3.44 13.23 15.29
N ASP A 71 3.28 11.93 15.02
CA ASP A 71 4.02 10.86 15.68
C ASP A 71 5.53 11.03 15.53
N LEU A 72 6.03 11.28 14.30
CA LEU A 72 7.47 11.49 14.05
C LEU A 72 8.00 12.71 14.80
N ASN A 73 7.25 13.82 14.84
CA ASN A 73 7.64 15.00 15.59
C ASN A 73 7.70 14.72 17.11
N ASN A 74 6.73 13.96 17.64
CA ASN A 74 6.72 13.56 19.05
C ASN A 74 7.93 12.67 19.39
N ASP A 75 8.23 11.70 18.52
CA ASP A 75 9.37 10.81 18.71
C ASP A 75 10.72 11.54 18.59
N ILE A 76 10.84 12.51 17.68
CA ILE A 76 12.03 13.38 17.61
C ILE A 76 12.21 14.19 18.89
N GLN A 77 11.12 14.73 19.46
CA GLN A 77 11.19 15.45 20.74
C GLN A 77 11.59 14.54 21.91
N LYS A 78 11.17 13.27 21.87
CA LYS A 78 11.41 12.29 22.93
C LYS A 78 12.80 11.67 22.87
N TYR A 79 13.23 11.26 21.68
CA TYR A 79 14.44 10.45 21.46
C TYR A 79 15.58 11.21 20.77
N GLY A 80 15.28 12.35 20.16
CA GLY A 80 16.22 13.15 19.38
C GLY A 80 16.24 12.78 17.90
N GLU A 81 16.58 13.76 17.07
CA GLU A 81 16.55 13.66 15.60
C GLU A 81 17.43 12.52 15.02
N ASN A 82 18.49 12.15 15.73
CA ASN A 82 19.45 11.13 15.32
C ASN A 82 19.10 9.72 15.86
N ALA A 83 18.01 9.58 16.62
CA ALA A 83 17.53 8.27 17.04
C ALA A 83 17.14 7.44 15.82
N LEU A 84 17.37 6.12 15.90
CA LEU A 84 17.20 5.22 14.77
C LEU A 84 15.79 4.63 14.77
N CYS A 85 15.23 4.54 13.58
CA CYS A 85 13.97 3.89 13.31
C CYS A 85 14.10 2.91 12.13
N ILE A 86 13.11 2.04 12.02
CA ILE A 86 12.88 1.23 10.82
C ILE A 86 11.68 1.84 10.11
N VAL A 87 11.83 2.21 8.84
CA VAL A 87 10.73 2.65 7.98
C VAL A 87 10.35 1.51 7.04
N TYR A 88 9.06 1.24 6.95
CA TYR A 88 8.49 0.19 6.10
C TYR A 88 7.85 0.78 4.85
N TYR A 89 8.11 0.13 3.72
CA TYR A 89 7.66 0.59 2.41
C TYR A 89 7.27 -0.55 1.48
N GLY A 90 6.33 -0.25 0.59
CA GLY A 90 5.96 -1.06 -0.56
C GLY A 90 6.37 -0.40 -1.87
N VAL A 91 6.41 -1.18 -2.95
CA VAL A 91 6.61 -0.67 -4.32
C VAL A 91 5.36 -0.96 -5.12
N ASN A 92 4.76 0.07 -5.72
CA ASN A 92 3.59 -0.01 -6.59
C ASN A 92 3.90 0.75 -7.91
N GLN A 93 3.81 0.10 -9.07
CA GLN A 93 4.02 0.74 -10.39
C GLN A 93 5.32 1.56 -10.49
N ASN A 94 6.41 1.05 -9.89
CA ASN A 94 7.71 1.75 -9.75
C ASN A 94 7.71 2.98 -8.83
N LEU A 95 6.66 3.21 -8.07
CA LEU A 95 6.58 4.22 -7.01
C LEU A 95 6.81 3.55 -5.66
N LEU A 96 7.75 4.10 -4.87
CA LEU A 96 7.90 3.73 -3.47
C LEU A 96 6.81 4.42 -2.64
N GLY A 97 6.08 3.65 -1.85
CA GLY A 97 5.16 4.16 -0.82
C GLY A 97 5.65 3.77 0.56
N PHE A 98 6.03 4.75 1.38
CA PHE A 98 6.30 4.54 2.80
C PHE A 98 4.97 4.55 3.56
N CYS A 99 4.77 3.58 4.44
CA CYS A 99 3.48 3.34 5.09
C CYS A 99 3.57 3.47 6.61
N GLU A 100 4.68 3.01 7.18
CA GLU A 100 4.85 2.85 8.62
C GLU A 100 6.30 3.08 9.04
N TYR A 101 6.50 3.31 10.34
CA TYR A 101 7.81 3.25 10.95
C TYR A 101 7.75 2.68 12.37
N GLN A 102 8.91 2.25 12.87
CA GLN A 102 9.10 1.73 14.21
C GLN A 102 10.30 2.40 14.85
N CYS A 103 10.09 3.10 15.96
CA CYS A 103 11.19 3.63 16.76
C CYS A 103 11.92 2.46 17.45
N MET A 104 13.25 2.39 17.35
CA MET A 104 14.01 1.31 17.98
C MET A 104 13.99 1.36 19.52
N ASP A 105 13.72 2.53 20.09
CA ASP A 105 13.67 2.74 21.54
C ASP A 105 12.27 2.50 22.15
N ASP A 106 11.19 2.58 21.34
CA ASP A 106 9.80 2.34 21.77
C ASP A 106 9.27 0.96 21.33
N LEU A 107 9.84 0.39 20.26
CA LEU A 107 9.36 -0.81 19.54
C LEU A 107 7.88 -0.74 19.10
N GLN A 108 7.19 0.36 19.34
CA GLN A 108 5.85 0.62 18.88
C GLN A 108 5.86 0.92 17.37
N MET A 109 4.87 0.37 16.68
CA MET A 109 4.62 0.64 15.26
C MET A 109 3.72 1.86 15.12
N HIS A 110 4.07 2.73 14.18
CA HIS A 110 3.36 3.97 13.86
C HIS A 110 3.02 4.00 12.37
N GLY A 111 1.90 4.62 12.00
CA GLY A 111 1.46 4.78 10.61
C GLY A 111 0.21 3.98 10.24
N ALA A 112 0.03 3.74 8.95
CA ALA A 112 -1.17 3.09 8.44
C ALA A 112 -1.07 1.58 8.59
N GLN A 113 -1.76 1.02 9.58
CA GLN A 113 -1.72 -0.41 9.91
C GLN A 113 -1.86 -1.32 8.69
N VAL A 114 -0.78 -2.05 8.36
CA VAL A 114 -0.71 -3.17 7.41
C VAL A 114 0.06 -4.34 8.03
N ASP A 115 -0.06 -5.53 7.44
CA ASP A 115 0.85 -6.63 7.78
C ASP A 115 2.27 -6.30 7.30
N VAL A 116 3.13 -5.99 8.28
CA VAL A 116 4.52 -5.56 8.09
C VAL A 116 5.37 -6.64 7.40
N GLU A 117 5.00 -7.92 7.51
CA GLU A 117 5.73 -9.05 6.94
C GLU A 117 5.90 -8.97 5.41
N TYR A 118 5.03 -8.23 4.74
CA TYR A 118 5.07 -8.06 3.27
C TYR A 118 5.78 -6.77 2.82
N LEU A 119 6.21 -5.91 3.76
CA LEU A 119 6.88 -4.65 3.44
C LEU A 119 8.40 -4.80 3.49
N SER A 120 9.07 -4.07 2.59
CA SER A 120 10.51 -3.88 2.68
C SER A 120 10.83 -2.85 3.77
N ALA A 121 12.01 -2.95 4.37
CA ALA A 121 12.40 -2.15 5.52
C ALA A 121 13.72 -1.41 5.28
N LEU A 122 13.80 -0.15 5.72
CA LEU A 122 15.02 0.65 5.73
C LEU A 122 15.28 1.18 7.13
N ARG A 123 16.52 1.03 7.60
CA ARG A 123 16.98 1.66 8.84
C ARG A 123 17.49 3.06 8.53
N MET A 124 17.01 4.05 9.27
CA MET A 124 17.41 5.45 9.13
C MET A 124 17.18 6.23 10.44
N SER A 125 17.58 7.50 10.47
CA SER A 125 17.25 8.41 11.57
C SER A 125 15.79 8.87 11.52
N LEU A 126 15.24 9.29 12.66
CA LEU A 126 13.91 9.90 12.72
C LEU A 126 13.79 11.16 11.85
N ALA A 127 14.87 11.95 11.73
CA ALA A 127 14.90 13.11 10.84
C ALA A 127 14.77 12.72 9.36
N GLU A 128 15.48 11.68 8.91
CA GLU A 128 15.37 11.14 7.54
C GLU A 128 13.95 10.60 7.27
N ALA A 129 13.36 9.90 8.25
CA ALA A 129 11.98 9.42 8.14
C ALA A 129 10.99 10.59 7.99
N LEU A 130 11.12 11.64 8.81
CA LEU A 130 10.29 12.84 8.72
C LEU A 130 10.40 13.50 7.34
N GLU A 131 11.61 13.63 6.80
CA GLU A 131 11.82 14.19 5.46
C GLU A 131 11.13 13.36 4.37
N LEU A 132 11.24 12.01 4.45
CA LEU A 132 10.61 11.10 3.50
C LEU A 132 9.08 11.19 3.53
N PHE A 133 8.47 11.04 4.71
CA PHE A 133 7.01 11.09 4.84
C PHE A 133 6.45 12.46 4.48
N THR A 134 7.17 13.54 4.77
CA THR A 134 6.80 14.90 4.35
C THR A 134 6.78 15.00 2.82
N LYS A 135 7.84 14.57 2.13
CA LYS A 135 7.92 14.59 0.65
C LYS A 135 6.82 13.76 0.00
N GLN A 136 6.53 12.59 0.55
CA GLN A 136 5.47 11.72 0.05
C GLN A 136 4.10 12.36 0.22
N ASN A 137 3.80 12.94 1.39
CA ASN A 137 2.53 13.63 1.65
C ASN A 137 2.32 14.85 0.74
N TYR A 138 3.37 15.65 0.48
CA TYR A 138 3.29 16.75 -0.49
C TYR A 138 3.04 16.26 -1.91
N THR A 139 3.68 15.16 -2.32
CA THR A 139 3.49 14.58 -3.66
C THR A 139 2.07 14.05 -3.85
N LEU A 140 1.50 13.41 -2.81
CA LEU A 140 0.13 12.89 -2.83
C LEU A 140 -0.92 14.01 -2.94
N GLN A 141 -0.68 15.17 -2.34
CA GLN A 141 -1.58 16.33 -2.46
C GLN A 141 -1.58 16.94 -3.87
N VAL A 142 -0.44 16.88 -4.58
CA VAL A 142 -0.31 17.45 -5.94
C VAL A 142 -0.92 16.56 -7.02
N VAL A 143 -0.95 15.24 -6.82
CA VAL A 143 -1.54 14.29 -7.78
C VAL A 143 -3.08 14.27 -7.71
N GLN A 144 -3.66 14.77 -6.62
CA GLN A 144 -5.12 14.82 -6.41
C GLN A 144 -5.77 16.15 -6.80
N SER A 145 -4.99 17.13 -7.28
CA SER A 145 -5.43 18.48 -7.70
C SER A 145 -5.31 18.67 -9.20
#